data_AF-A0A7S2UCL6-F1
#
_entry.id   AF-A0A7S2UCL6-F1
#
_cell.length_a   1.000
_cell.length_b   1.000
_cell.length_c   1.000
_cell.angle_alpha   90.00
_cell.angle_beta   90.00
_cell.angle_gamma   90.00
#
_symmetry.space_group_name_H-M   'P 1'
#
loop_
_entity.id
_entity.type
_entity.pdbx_description
1 polymer ?
#
loop_
_entity_poly.entity_id
_entity_poly.type
_entity_poly.pdbx_seq_one_letter_code
_entity_poly.pdbx_strand_id
1 'polypeptide(L)'
;VDLETWIWARTIVSSRGFDGNGAKCLVPFVDMLNHCGPKAGKCSWIIDQGGFTLSLPSAEFDDDPNNEIPIPDIRPGGKVEISYGSHSNAHFLMNYGFSNFNDLEQDQNDKVRCAFLDRRFFA
;
A
#
# COMPACT_ATOMS: atom_id res chain seq x y z
N VAL A 1 -28.67 -6.03 8.76
CA VAL A 1 -27.22 -6.11 8.99
C VAL A 1 -26.97 -5.39 10.30
N ASP A 2 -26.42 -6.07 11.30
CA ASP A 2 -26.02 -5.44 12.56
C ASP A 2 -24.75 -4.59 12.38
N LEU A 3 -24.42 -3.81 13.40
CA LEU A 3 -23.29 -2.88 13.34
C LEU A 3 -21.95 -3.61 13.15
N GLU A 4 -21.76 -4.75 13.81
CA GLU A 4 -20.52 -5.51 13.74
C GLU A 4 -20.29 -6.06 12.33
N THR A 5 -21.31 -6.69 11.74
CA THR A 5 -21.28 -7.17 10.37
C THR A 5 -21.00 -6.05 9.38
N TRP A 6 -21.60 -4.87 9.58
CA TRP A 6 -21.35 -3.71 8.71
C TRP A 6 -19.92 -3.19 8.83
N ILE A 7 -19.39 -3.07 10.06
CA ILE A 7 -18.00 -2.67 10.30
C ILE A 7 -17.05 -3.68 9.65
N TRP A 8 -17.28 -4.97 9.86
CA TRP A 8 -16.47 -6.05 9.28
C TRP A 8 -16.46 -6.02 7.74
N ALA A 9 -17.63 -5.84 7.12
CA ALA A 9 -17.70 -5.72 5.67
C ALA A 9 -16.95 -4.47 5.16
N ARG A 10 -17.07 -3.34 5.86
CA ARG A 10 -16.37 -2.11 5.51
C ARG A 10 -14.86 -2.25 5.64
N THR A 11 -14.37 -2.89 6.70
CA THR A 11 -12.92 -3.10 6.89
C THR A 11 -12.33 -3.99 5.82
N ILE A 12 -13.07 -4.99 5.32
CA ILE A 12 -12.66 -5.78 4.15
C ILE A 12 -12.51 -4.90 2.92
N VAL A 13 -13.53 -4.12 2.56
CA VAL A 13 -13.49 -3.27 1.36
C VAL A 13 -12.37 -2.23 1.44
N SER A 14 -12.14 -1.64 2.62
CA SER A 14 -11.04 -0.68 2.82
C SER A 14 -9.65 -1.30 2.71
N SER A 15 -9.46 -2.51 3.22
CA SER A 15 -8.13 -3.15 3.30
C SER A 15 -7.76 -3.97 2.06
N ARG A 16 -8.75 -4.45 1.29
CA ARG A 16 -8.58 -5.43 0.19
C ARG A 16 -9.15 -4.98 -1.15
N GLY A 17 -9.85 -3.84 -1.19
CA GLY A 17 -10.51 -3.35 -2.40
C GLY A 17 -9.55 -2.70 -3.39
N PHE A 18 -9.62 -3.13 -4.65
CA PHE A 18 -8.94 -2.51 -5.77
C PHE A 18 -9.86 -1.50 -6.47
N ASP A 19 -9.29 -0.39 -6.94
CA ASP A 19 -10.00 0.53 -7.82
C ASP A 19 -10.05 -0.06 -9.24
N GLY A 20 -11.26 -0.21 -9.78
CA GLY A 20 -11.51 -0.74 -11.11
C GLY A 20 -12.80 -0.17 -11.69
N ASN A 21 -12.74 0.39 -12.90
CA ASN A 21 -13.90 0.94 -13.62
C ASN A 21 -14.77 1.91 -12.80
N GLY A 22 -14.14 2.74 -11.96
CA GLY A 22 -14.83 3.75 -11.13
C GLY A 22 -15.48 3.20 -9.84
N ALA A 23 -15.26 1.93 -9.51
CA ALA A 23 -15.76 1.30 -8.30
C ALA A 23 -14.65 0.52 -7.56
N LYS A 24 -14.91 0.19 -6.30
CA LYS A 24 -14.10 -0.76 -5.54
C LYS A 24 -14.52 -2.18 -5.88
N CYS A 25 -13.56 -3.04 -6.15
CA CYS A 25 -13.77 -4.47 -6.41
C CYS A 25 -12.88 -5.32 -5.50
N LEU A 26 -13.40 -6.47 -5.07
CA LEU A 26 -12.59 -7.48 -4.40
C LEU A 26 -12.09 -8.46 -5.46
N VAL A 27 -10.79 -8.71 -5.45
CA VAL A 27 -10.12 -9.56 -6.42
C VAL A 27 -9.57 -10.76 -5.67
N PRO A 28 -10.26 -11.92 -5.72
CA PRO A 28 -9.81 -13.12 -5.03
C PRO A 28 -8.39 -13.51 -5.42
N PHE A 29 -7.65 -14.09 -4.49
CA PHE A 29 -6.23 -14.46 -4.58
C PHE A 29 -5.27 -13.27 -4.56
N VAL A 30 -5.52 -12.24 -5.36
CA VAL A 30 -4.64 -11.06 -5.42
C VAL A 30 -4.70 -10.26 -4.10
N ASP A 31 -5.86 -10.22 -3.47
CA ASP A 31 -6.08 -9.58 -2.17
C ASP A 31 -5.35 -10.26 -0.98
N MET A 32 -4.70 -11.41 -1.22
CA MET A 32 -3.85 -12.09 -0.23
C MET A 32 -2.38 -11.66 -0.30
N LEU A 33 -1.98 -10.92 -1.34
CA LEU A 33 -0.62 -10.43 -1.49
C LEU A 33 -0.39 -9.25 -0.53
N ASN A 34 0.61 -9.38 0.35
CA ASN A 34 0.90 -8.34 1.34
C ASN A 34 1.56 -7.10 0.73
N HIS A 35 1.52 -6.00 1.48
CA HIS A 35 2.23 -4.78 1.14
C HIS A 35 3.75 -4.98 1.19
N CYS A 36 4.44 -4.69 0.10
CA CYS A 36 5.90 -4.55 0.10
C CYS A 36 6.33 -3.18 0.66
N GLY A 37 7.53 -3.11 1.25
CA GLY A 37 8.01 -1.92 1.94
C GLY A 37 8.17 -0.66 1.06
N PRO A 38 8.58 0.48 1.65
CA PRO A 38 8.47 1.82 1.06
C PRO A 38 9.24 2.04 -0.25
N LYS A 39 10.22 1.19 -0.57
CA LYS A 39 11.04 1.30 -1.79
C LYS A 39 10.56 0.43 -2.96
N ALA A 40 9.46 -0.31 -2.79
CA ALA A 40 9.05 -1.25 -3.80
C ALA A 40 8.34 -0.58 -4.98
N GLY A 41 8.60 -1.10 -6.18
CA GLY A 41 8.01 -0.59 -7.41
C GLY A 41 6.48 -0.67 -7.40
N LYS A 42 5.86 0.25 -8.14
CA LYS A 42 4.41 0.24 -8.33
C LYS A 42 4.03 -0.92 -9.26
N CYS A 43 3.11 -1.77 -8.79
CA CYS A 43 2.47 -2.75 -9.66
C CYS A 43 1.41 -2.04 -10.51
N SER A 44 1.17 -2.55 -11.71
CA SER A 44 0.03 -2.13 -12.54
C SER A 44 -0.97 -3.27 -12.65
N TRP A 45 -2.24 -2.93 -12.83
CA TRP A 45 -3.29 -3.92 -13.03
C TRP A 45 -4.31 -3.46 -14.05
N ILE A 46 -4.96 -4.42 -14.69
CA ILE A 46 -6.07 -4.20 -15.62
C ILE A 46 -7.23 -5.13 -15.26
N ILE A 47 -8.45 -4.64 -15.45
CA ILE A 47 -9.69 -5.40 -15.29
C ILE A 47 -10.49 -5.29 -16.58
N ASP A 48 -10.62 -6.39 -17.29
CA ASP A 48 -11.34 -6.47 -18.56
C ASP A 48 -12.21 -7.72 -18.64
N GLN A 49 -12.70 -8.06 -19.84
CA GLN A 49 -13.53 -9.24 -20.06
C GLN A 49 -12.80 -10.56 -19.79
N GLY A 50 -11.46 -10.57 -19.89
CA GLY A 50 -10.60 -11.70 -19.58
C GLY A 50 -10.29 -11.85 -18.09
N GLY A 51 -10.68 -10.88 -17.26
CA GLY A 51 -10.55 -10.92 -15.80
C GLY A 51 -9.55 -9.89 -15.27
N PHE A 52 -8.91 -10.23 -14.16
CA PHE A 52 -7.93 -9.37 -13.49
C PHE A 52 -6.51 -9.81 -13.83
N THR A 53 -5.69 -8.89 -14.32
CA THR A 53 -4.26 -9.12 -14.54
C THR A 53 -3.44 -8.18 -13.69
N LEU A 54 -2.53 -8.74 -12.89
CA LEU A 54 -1.53 -8.00 -12.12
C LEU A 54 -0.18 -8.11 -12.83
N SER A 55 0.45 -6.97 -13.09
CA SER A 55 1.81 -6.88 -13.60
C SER A 55 2.72 -6.36 -12.50
N LEU A 56 3.76 -7.14 -12.19
CA LEU A 56 4.78 -6.74 -11.23
C LEU A 56 5.66 -5.62 -11.80
N PRO A 57 6.31 -4.82 -10.95
CA PRO A 57 7.22 -3.79 -11.39
C PRO A 57 8.35 -4.45 -12.18
N SER A 58 8.61 -3.94 -13.39
CA SER A 58 9.77 -4.32 -14.17
C SER A 58 10.66 -3.08 -14.31
N ALA A 59 11.98 -3.28 -14.40
CA ALA A 59 12.94 -2.21 -14.61
C ALA A 59 12.72 -1.45 -15.93
N GLU A 60 11.86 -1.95 -16.82
CA GLU A 60 11.50 -1.34 -18.10
C GLU A 60 10.40 -0.28 -17.97
N PHE A 61 9.74 -0.16 -16.82
CA PHE A 61 8.61 0.75 -16.57
C PHE A 61 8.92 1.86 -15.56
N ASP A 62 10.19 2.10 -15.22
CA ASP A 62 10.57 3.26 -14.40
C ASP A 62 10.88 4.48 -15.28
N ASP A 63 10.22 5.60 -14.99
CA ASP A 63 10.47 6.89 -15.64
C ASP A 63 11.79 7.52 -15.17
N ASP A 64 12.37 7.05 -14.05
CA ASP A 64 13.68 7.48 -13.55
C ASP A 64 14.75 6.37 -13.72
N PRO A 65 15.68 6.51 -14.68
CA PRO A 65 16.73 5.52 -14.93
C PRO A 65 17.75 5.38 -13.78
N ASN A 66 17.70 6.24 -12.75
CA ASN A 66 18.56 6.15 -11.57
C ASN A 66 17.86 5.54 -10.35
N ASN A 67 16.56 5.26 -10.45
CA ASN A 67 15.81 4.66 -9.36
C ASN A 67 15.90 3.13 -9.49
N GLU A 68 16.74 2.52 -8.67
CA GLU A 68 16.89 1.07 -8.64
C GLU A 68 15.64 0.46 -7.99
N ILE A 69 14.61 0.17 -8.79
CA ILE A 69 13.40 -0.51 -8.30
C ILE A 69 13.79 -1.93 -7.85
N PRO A 70 13.57 -2.28 -6.58
CA PRO A 70 13.70 -3.66 -6.14
C PRO A 70 12.64 -4.50 -6.86
N ILE A 71 13.09 -5.35 -7.78
CA ILE A 71 12.22 -6.33 -8.44
C ILE A 71 11.80 -7.34 -7.36
N PRO A 72 10.50 -7.67 -7.23
CA PRO A 72 10.04 -8.67 -6.28
C PRO A 72 10.79 -10.00 -6.45
N ASP A 73 11.28 -10.59 -5.37
CA ASP A 73 11.98 -11.88 -5.42
C ASP A 73 10.98 -13.04 -5.47
N ILE A 74 10.65 -13.51 -6.68
CA ILE A 74 9.63 -14.55 -6.92
C ILE A 74 10.22 -15.98 -6.88
N ARG A 75 11.25 -16.20 -6.07
CA ARG A 75 11.85 -17.54 -5.94
C ARG A 75 10.87 -18.52 -5.29
N PRO A 76 10.97 -19.84 -5.60
CA PRO A 76 10.18 -20.86 -4.91
C PRO A 76 10.32 -20.76 -3.39
N GLY A 77 9.19 -20.69 -2.68
CA GLY A 77 9.14 -20.51 -1.22
C GLY A 77 9.31 -19.07 -0.73
N GLY A 78 9.58 -18.12 -1.64
CA GLY A 78 9.59 -16.70 -1.35
C GLY A 78 8.18 -16.12 -1.18
N LYS A 79 8.10 -14.98 -0.50
CA LYS A 79 6.87 -14.20 -0.39
C LYS A 79 6.64 -13.40 -1.67
N VAL A 80 5.41 -13.36 -2.14
CA VAL A 80 4.99 -12.48 -3.23
C VAL A 80 4.24 -11.32 -2.61
N GLU A 81 4.71 -10.10 -2.86
CA GLU A 81 4.21 -8.88 -2.25
C GLU A 81 3.97 -7.82 -3.33
N ILE A 82 3.05 -6.90 -3.07
CA ILE A 82 2.65 -5.81 -3.98
C ILE A 82 2.65 -4.47 -3.26
N SER A 83 2.81 -3.37 -3.99
CA SER A 83 2.67 -2.05 -3.38
C SER A 83 1.19 -1.70 -3.32
N TYR A 84 0.69 -1.33 -2.13
CA TYR A 84 -0.67 -0.83 -1.95
C TYR A 84 -0.79 0.66 -2.31
N GLY A 85 0.33 1.30 -2.65
CA GLY A 85 0.44 2.74 -2.86
C GLY A 85 1.35 3.40 -1.83
N SER A 86 1.65 4.68 -2.09
CA SER A 86 2.39 5.53 -1.14
C SER A 86 1.40 6.08 -0.12
N HIS A 87 1.43 5.52 1.09
CA HIS A 87 0.55 5.87 2.19
C HIS A 87 1.34 6.09 3.46
N SER A 88 0.84 6.98 4.32
CA SER A 88 1.45 7.18 5.63
C SER A 88 1.15 6.01 6.57
N ASN A 89 1.97 5.84 7.61
CA ASN A 89 1.73 4.84 8.65
C ASN A 89 0.36 4.99 9.34
N ALA A 90 -0.14 6.22 9.50
CA ALA A 90 -1.49 6.46 10.00
C ALA A 90 -2.56 5.93 9.02
N HIS A 91 -2.35 6.10 7.72
CA HIS A 91 -3.27 5.58 6.70
C HIS A 91 -3.24 4.05 6.63
N PHE A 92 -2.05 3.44 6.70
CA PHE A 92 -1.92 1.98 6.80
C PHE A 92 -2.62 1.43 8.04
N LEU A 93 -2.42 2.06 9.20
CA LEU A 93 -3.02 1.59 10.44
C LEU A 93 -4.56 1.67 10.38
N MET A 94 -5.10 2.78 9.90
CA MET A 94 -6.54 3.02 9.89
C MET A 94 -7.31 2.22 8.84
N ASN A 95 -6.70 1.93 7.68
CA ASN A 95 -7.40 1.28 6.56
C ASN A 95 -6.97 -0.17 6.31
N TYR A 96 -5.77 -0.56 6.73
CA TYR A 96 -5.19 -1.88 6.49
C TYR A 96 -4.82 -2.63 7.77
N GLY A 97 -4.82 -1.96 8.93
CA GLY A 97 -4.58 -2.59 10.23
C GLY A 97 -3.11 -2.89 10.55
N PHE A 98 -2.16 -2.27 9.85
CA PHE A 98 -0.72 -2.42 10.12
C PHE A 98 0.04 -1.10 9.92
N SER A 99 1.31 -1.04 10.33
CA SER A 99 2.22 0.06 10.01
C SER A 99 3.61 -0.46 9.62
N ASN A 100 4.35 0.30 8.83
CA ASN A 100 5.72 -0.02 8.42
C ASN A 100 6.71 0.60 9.43
N PHE A 101 7.41 -0.25 10.18
CA PHE A 101 8.39 0.19 11.18
C PHE A 101 9.67 0.80 10.59
N ASN A 102 10.00 0.46 9.34
CA ASN A 102 11.24 0.89 8.67
C ASN A 102 10.99 2.01 7.64
N ASP A 103 9.94 2.80 7.83
CA ASP A 103 9.66 3.95 6.97
C ASP A 103 10.52 5.15 7.37
N LEU A 104 11.78 5.11 6.93
CA LEU A 104 12.78 6.15 7.21
C LEU A 104 12.39 7.52 6.64
N GLU A 105 11.56 7.58 5.61
CA GLU A 105 11.09 8.84 5.01
C GLU A 105 10.00 9.48 5.86
N GLN A 106 9.07 8.68 6.40
CA GLN A 106 8.08 9.20 7.34
C GLN A 106 8.71 9.60 8.68
N ASP A 107 9.69 8.85 9.19
CA ASP A 107 10.45 9.23 10.40
C ASP A 107 11.13 10.62 10.26
N GLN A 108 11.60 10.96 9.06
CA GLN A 108 12.17 12.29 8.80
C GLN A 108 11.10 13.38 8.77
N ASN A 109 9.94 13.13 8.16
CA ASN A 109 8.83 14.08 8.11
C ASN A 109 8.14 14.29 9.47
N ASP A 110 8.04 13.24 10.29
CA ASP A 110 7.42 13.32 11.62
C ASP A 110 8.34 14.01 12.65
N LYS A 111 9.67 13.92 12.50
CA LYS A 111 10.63 14.74 13.28
C LYS A 111 10.43 16.24 13.04
N VAL A 112 10.08 16.65 11.82
CA VAL A 112 9.78 18.05 11.50
C VAL A 112 8.47 18.49 12.16
N ARG A 113 7.45 17.62 12.21
CA ARG A 113 6.14 17.93 12.82
C ARG A 113 6.20 18.07 14.34
N CYS A 114 6.94 17.21 15.05
CA CYS A 114 7.12 17.33 16.49
C CYS A 114 7.90 18.60 16.88
N ALA A 115 8.78 19.11 16.01
CA ALA A 115 9.53 20.34 16.27
C ALA A 115 8.68 21.62 16.24
N PHE A 116 7.49 21.61 15.60
CA PHE A 116 6.59 22.77 15.57
C PHE A 116 5.68 22.90 16.79
N LEU A 117 5.50 21.83 17.58
CA LEU A 117 4.68 21.85 18.79
C LEU A 117 5.44 22.37 20.02
N ASP A 118 6.77 22.41 19.97
CA ASP A 118 7.63 22.77 21.11
C ASP A 118 7.95 24.29 21.20
N ARG A 119 7.45 25.11 20.26
CA ARG A 119 7.75 26.56 20.21
C ARG A 119 6.58 27.50 20.50
N ARG A 120 5.44 27.02 21.03
CA ARG A 120 4.26 27.88 21.32
C ARG A 120 3.57 27.66 22.66
N PHE A 121 4.29 27.25 23.71
CA PHE A 121 3.72 27.16 25.07
C PHE A 121 4.45 27.99 26.15
N PHE A 122 5.35 28.90 25.75
CA PHE A 122 5.90 29.93 26.65
C PHE A 122 5.83 31.31 25.98
N ALA A 123 4.69 31.98 26.12
CA ALA A 123 4.55 33.44 26.05
C ALA A 123 3.22 33.84 26.71
#